data_AF-A0A1G5UKW6-F1
#
_entry.id   AF-A0A1G5UKW6-F1
#
_cell.length_a   1.000
_cell.length_b   1.000
_cell.length_c   1.000
_cell.angle_alpha   90.00
_cell.angle_beta   90.00
_cell.angle_gamma   90.00
#
_symmetry.space_group_name_H-M   'P 1'
#
loop_
_entity.id
_entity.type
_entity.pdbx_description
1 polymer ?
#
loop_
_entity_poly.entity_id
_entity_poly.type
_entity_poly.pdbx_seq_one_letter_code
_entity_poly.pdbx_strand_id
1 'polypeptide(L)'
;MAAKERSAKRPRGEAKRDQSGDGTSPEAGNIAFQVEKISKMAARRGPDFFELAGALAIAKETHSKAFEDIISQAKISRRRAFYLLEVRERFQPYMRDAARLRAIGWTKLKVLAPVINTENADDLLATAETASAQKLSQILRGAVVSSKSRCVLLYLTPEQHDLYERMILAHGGKRRGRQLIDQERALMAIIDQVSARHD
;
A
#
# COMPACT_ATOMS: atom_id res chain seq x y z
N MET A 1 -77.70 -25.20 37.06
CA MET A 1 -78.11 -23.92 36.44
C MET A 1 -76.92 -22.97 36.57
N ALA A 2 -76.00 -22.87 35.60
CA ALA A 2 -76.06 -22.30 34.25
C ALA A 2 -75.34 -20.95 34.23
N ALA A 3 -74.26 -20.91 33.45
CA ALA A 3 -73.30 -19.84 33.27
C ALA A 3 -73.85 -18.63 32.48
N LYS A 4 -73.16 -17.48 32.57
CA LYS A 4 -72.99 -16.59 31.41
C LYS A 4 -71.81 -15.61 31.58
N GLU A 5 -71.02 -15.57 30.51
CA GLU A 5 -69.87 -14.71 30.23
C GLU A 5 -70.22 -13.22 30.04
N ARG A 6 -69.19 -12.36 30.17
CA ARG A 6 -68.82 -11.21 29.30
C ARG A 6 -67.76 -10.38 30.06
N SER A 7 -66.47 -10.41 29.70
CA SER A 7 -65.79 -9.91 28.49
C SER A 7 -65.86 -8.38 28.27
N ALA A 8 -64.67 -7.77 28.40
CA ALA A 8 -64.12 -6.62 27.67
C ALA A 8 -64.74 -5.21 27.79
N LYS A 9 -63.97 -4.30 28.42
CA LYS A 9 -63.48 -3.05 27.79
C LYS A 9 -62.52 -2.30 28.74
N ARG A 10 -61.22 -2.27 28.40
CA ARG A 10 -60.32 -1.18 28.82
C ARG A 10 -59.91 -0.42 27.56
N PRO A 11 -60.02 0.92 27.52
CA PRO A 11 -59.75 1.71 26.33
C PRO A 11 -58.25 1.82 26.05
N ARG A 12 -57.96 1.86 24.75
CA ARG A 12 -56.69 2.20 24.12
C ARG A 12 -56.16 3.53 24.65
N GLY A 13 -54.96 3.50 25.22
CA GLY A 13 -54.08 4.66 25.35
C GLY A 13 -52.80 4.36 24.58
N GLU A 14 -52.79 4.76 23.32
CA GLU A 14 -51.57 4.87 22.51
C GLU A 14 -50.59 5.82 23.20
N ALA A 15 -49.40 5.31 23.50
CA ALA A 15 -48.22 6.12 23.69
C ALA A 15 -47.12 5.55 22.80
N LYS A 16 -47.21 5.89 21.50
CA LYS A 16 -46.04 5.95 20.63
C LYS A 16 -45.06 6.92 21.28
N ARG A 17 -44.03 6.41 21.94
CA ARG A 17 -42.78 7.15 22.08
C ARG A 17 -41.94 6.78 20.89
N ASP A 18 -42.00 7.66 19.88
CA ASP A 18 -40.98 7.77 18.87
C ASP A 18 -39.63 7.97 19.58
N GLN A 19 -38.85 6.90 19.67
CA GLN A 19 -37.41 7.02 19.86
C GLN A 19 -36.77 7.06 18.46
N SER A 20 -37.06 8.14 17.74
CA SER A 20 -36.19 8.63 16.67
C SER A 20 -35.02 9.35 17.33
N GLY A 21 -34.21 8.60 18.08
CA GLY A 21 -32.89 9.04 18.45
C GLY A 21 -32.01 8.88 17.22
N ASP A 22 -31.69 9.99 16.57
CA ASP A 22 -30.58 10.09 15.62
C ASP A 22 -29.29 9.79 16.39
N GLY A 23 -29.05 8.50 16.60
CA GLY A 23 -27.97 7.93 17.37
C GLY A 23 -26.72 7.85 16.53
N THR A 24 -26.18 9.00 16.12
CA THR A 24 -24.79 9.03 15.67
C THR A 24 -23.93 8.78 16.91
N SER A 25 -23.57 7.52 17.16
CA SER A 25 -22.70 7.11 18.26
C SER A 25 -21.43 8.00 18.27
N PRO A 26 -20.94 8.45 19.45
CA PRO A 26 -19.71 9.26 19.54
C PRO A 26 -18.51 8.63 18.81
N GLU A 27 -18.49 7.30 18.74
CA GLU A 27 -17.48 6.53 18.01
C GLU A 27 -17.61 6.70 16.48
N ALA A 28 -18.84 6.71 15.95
CA ALA A 28 -19.09 6.95 14.53
C ALA A 28 -18.71 8.37 14.11
N GLY A 29 -18.98 9.37 14.97
CA GLY A 29 -18.54 10.75 14.75
C GLY A 29 -17.01 10.89 14.72
N ASN A 30 -16.30 10.17 15.59
CA ASN A 30 -14.83 10.15 15.61
C ASN A 30 -14.23 9.46 14.38
N ILE A 31 -14.83 8.34 13.94
CA ILE A 31 -14.42 7.64 12.71
C ILE A 31 -14.61 8.54 11.48
N ALA A 32 -15.77 9.20 11.34
CA ALA A 32 -16.03 10.11 10.23
C ALA A 32 -15.03 11.28 10.17
N PHE A 33 -14.68 11.84 11.34
CA PHE A 33 -13.65 12.87 11.44
C PHE A 33 -12.27 12.37 10.97
N GLN A 34 -11.88 11.14 11.34
CA GLN A 34 -10.62 10.56 10.87
C GLN A 34 -10.63 10.33 9.36
N VAL A 35 -11.73 9.83 8.80
CA VAL A 35 -11.90 9.64 7.35
C VAL A 35 -11.73 10.98 6.62
N GLU A 36 -12.40 12.03 7.07
CA GLU A 36 -12.31 13.35 6.46
C GLU A 36 -10.88 13.91 6.52
N LYS A 37 -10.24 13.83 7.69
CA LYS A 37 -8.87 14.29 7.89
C LYS A 37 -7.88 13.56 6.98
N ILE A 38 -7.92 12.23 6.98
CA ILE A 38 -7.03 11.38 6.19
C ILE A 38 -7.27 11.61 4.69
N SER A 39 -8.53 11.73 4.26
CA SER A 39 -8.89 12.02 2.86
C SER A 39 -8.30 13.34 2.38
N LYS A 40 -8.45 14.41 3.18
CA LYS A 40 -7.90 15.73 2.87
C LYS A 40 -6.38 15.69 2.73
N MET A 41 -5.69 14.98 3.62
CA MET A 41 -4.24 14.83 3.57
C MET A 41 -3.78 13.98 2.39
N ALA A 42 -4.51 12.90 2.07
CA ALA A 42 -4.19 12.02 0.95
C ALA A 42 -4.36 12.68 -0.42
N ALA A 43 -5.24 13.68 -0.52
CA ALA A 43 -5.50 14.45 -1.74
C ALA A 43 -4.43 15.53 -2.03
N ARG A 44 -3.64 15.95 -1.02
CA ARG A 44 -2.58 16.93 -1.22
C ARG A 44 -1.49 16.34 -2.12
N ARG A 45 -1.21 17.02 -3.25
CA ARG A 45 -0.04 16.73 -4.08
C ARG A 45 1.16 17.43 -3.46
N GLY A 46 1.89 16.76 -2.58
CA GLY A 46 3.02 17.36 -1.89
C GLY A 46 3.80 16.39 -0.98
N PRO A 47 4.90 16.87 -0.39
CA PRO A 47 5.81 16.08 0.42
C PRO A 47 5.27 15.73 1.83
N ASP A 48 4.03 16.07 2.16
CA ASP A 48 3.47 15.91 3.52
C ASP A 48 3.01 14.47 3.83
N PHE A 49 3.64 13.48 3.20
CA PHE A 49 3.36 12.08 3.43
C PHE A 49 3.68 11.64 4.88
N PHE A 50 4.57 12.35 5.59
CA PHE A 50 4.83 12.11 7.01
C PHE A 50 3.65 12.52 7.89
N GLU A 51 2.97 13.62 7.56
CA GLU A 51 1.77 14.01 8.30
C GLU A 51 0.65 12.99 8.06
N LEU A 52 0.48 12.54 6.80
CA LEU A 52 -0.47 11.49 6.46
C LEU A 52 -0.14 10.18 7.20
N ALA A 53 1.13 9.79 7.25
CA ALA A 53 1.57 8.62 8.00
C ALA A 53 1.30 8.76 9.50
N GLY A 54 1.45 9.97 10.06
CA GLY A 54 1.09 10.27 11.45
C GLY A 54 -0.40 10.13 11.71
N ALA A 55 -1.25 10.67 10.83
CA ALA A 55 -2.70 10.53 10.93
C ALA A 55 -3.14 9.06 10.82
N LEU A 56 -2.55 8.29 9.91
CA LEU A 56 -2.78 6.85 9.77
C LEU A 56 -2.37 6.09 11.04
N ALA A 57 -1.26 6.47 11.68
CA ALA A 57 -0.81 5.81 12.90
C ALA A 57 -1.78 6.05 14.06
N ILE A 58 -2.24 7.29 14.24
CA ILE A 58 -3.26 7.64 15.24
C ILE A 58 -4.53 6.84 14.97
N ALA A 59 -5.04 6.84 13.73
CA ALA A 59 -6.24 6.08 13.39
C ALA A 59 -6.08 4.57 13.63
N LYS A 60 -4.90 3.99 13.33
CA LYS A 60 -4.63 2.58 13.60
C LYS A 60 -4.58 2.27 15.11
N GLU A 61 -4.07 3.19 15.91
CA GLU A 61 -3.96 3.05 17.36
C GLU A 61 -5.31 3.23 18.05
N THR A 62 -6.06 4.29 17.71
CA THR A 62 -7.31 4.64 18.38
C THR A 62 -8.53 3.89 17.83
N HIS A 63 -8.50 3.48 16.56
CA HIS A 63 -9.63 2.88 15.84
C HIS A 63 -9.23 1.58 15.14
N SER A 64 -8.44 0.73 15.81
CA SER A 64 -7.83 -0.48 15.22
C SER A 64 -8.82 -1.39 14.49
N LYS A 65 -10.03 -1.58 15.03
CA LYS A 65 -11.09 -2.39 14.41
C LYS A 65 -11.68 -1.76 13.14
N ALA A 66 -11.75 -0.42 13.09
CA ALA A 66 -12.32 0.34 11.98
C ALA A 66 -11.24 0.86 11.00
N PHE A 67 -9.97 0.56 11.23
CA PHE A 67 -8.87 1.15 10.46
C PHE A 67 -8.94 0.83 8.97
N GLU A 68 -9.27 -0.41 8.60
CA GLU A 68 -9.44 -0.82 7.20
C GLU A 68 -10.61 -0.09 6.53
N ASP A 69 -11.71 0.14 7.27
CA ASP A 69 -12.85 0.93 6.78
C ASP A 69 -12.48 2.41 6.61
N ILE A 70 -11.71 2.97 7.55
CA ILE A 70 -11.23 4.35 7.50
C ILE A 70 -10.39 4.58 6.24
N ILE A 71 -9.40 3.71 5.98
CA ILE A 71 -8.52 3.87 4.80
C ILE A 71 -9.27 3.63 3.49
N SER A 72 -10.24 2.69 3.49
CA SER A 72 -11.10 2.40 2.34
C SER A 72 -11.95 3.62 1.97
N GLN A 73 -12.65 4.19 2.97
CA GLN A 73 -13.46 5.40 2.79
C GLN A 73 -12.61 6.61 2.40
N ALA A 74 -11.39 6.71 2.93
CA ALA A 74 -10.44 7.75 2.56
C ALA A 74 -9.74 7.53 1.20
N LYS A 75 -10.13 6.48 0.45
CA LYS A 75 -9.59 6.13 -0.88
C LYS A 75 -8.07 5.92 -0.86
N ILE A 76 -7.53 5.42 0.25
CA ILE A 76 -6.13 5.00 0.37
C ILE A 76 -6.09 3.49 0.23
N SER A 77 -5.31 3.00 -0.74
CA SER A 77 -5.09 1.57 -0.85
C SER A 77 -4.42 1.02 0.40
N ARG A 78 -4.84 -0.16 0.84
CA ARG A 78 -4.24 -0.87 1.98
C ARG A 78 -2.72 -0.88 1.92
N ARG A 79 -2.16 -1.25 0.75
CA ARG A 79 -0.72 -1.24 0.50
C ARG A 79 -0.07 0.11 0.78
N ARG A 80 -0.65 1.22 0.30
CA ARG A 80 -0.13 2.58 0.53
C ARG A 80 -0.18 2.93 2.02
N ALA A 81 -1.27 2.62 2.72
CA ALA A 81 -1.40 2.91 4.14
C ALA A 81 -0.30 2.22 4.96
N PHE A 82 -0.10 0.90 4.77
CA PHE A 82 0.93 0.16 5.49
C PHE A 82 2.36 0.58 5.11
N TYR A 83 2.61 0.96 3.85
CA TYR A 83 3.92 1.49 3.45
C TYR A 83 4.24 2.83 4.13
N LEU A 84 3.26 3.72 4.28
CA LEU A 84 3.44 4.98 4.96
C LEU A 84 3.68 4.80 6.46
N LEU A 85 2.97 3.86 7.09
CA LEU A 85 3.19 3.50 8.50
C LEU A 85 4.61 2.99 8.73
N GLU A 86 5.09 2.08 7.88
CA GLU A 86 6.45 1.54 7.96
C GLU A 86 7.51 2.62 7.71
N VAL A 87 7.30 3.50 6.71
CA VAL A 87 8.19 4.64 6.48
C VAL A 87 8.24 5.54 7.71
N ARG A 88 7.11 5.87 8.34
CA ARG A 88 7.11 6.66 9.57
C ARG A 88 7.91 5.97 10.67
N GLU A 89 7.63 4.71 10.94
CA GLU A 89 8.30 3.94 11.99
C GLU A 89 9.82 3.90 11.80
N ARG A 90 10.28 3.58 10.57
CA ARG A 90 11.71 3.44 10.28
C ARG A 90 12.45 4.75 10.18
N PHE A 91 11.77 5.83 9.82
CA PHE A 91 12.39 7.14 9.66
C PHE A 91 12.15 8.11 10.83
N GLN A 92 11.38 7.71 11.84
CA GLN A 92 11.16 8.49 13.06
C GLN A 92 12.49 8.94 13.73
N PRO A 93 13.53 8.09 13.84
CA PRO A 93 14.81 8.51 14.43
C PRO A 93 15.56 9.57 13.62
N TYR A 94 15.26 9.69 12.32
CA TYR A 94 15.93 10.61 11.39
C TYR A 94 15.11 11.88 11.12
N MET A 95 14.07 12.15 11.92
CA MET A 95 13.21 13.34 11.76
C MET A 95 13.95 14.67 11.96
N ARG A 96 15.17 14.67 12.51
CA ARG A 96 16.06 15.85 12.50
C ARG A 96 16.31 16.37 11.09
N ASP A 97 16.29 15.46 10.10
CA ASP A 97 16.50 15.74 8.67
C ASP A 97 15.17 15.70 7.89
N ALA A 98 14.04 16.06 8.51
CA ALA A 98 12.72 15.91 7.89
C ALA A 98 12.58 16.61 6.54
N ALA A 99 13.29 17.73 6.30
CA ALA A 99 13.32 18.40 5.00
C ALA A 99 13.94 17.50 3.90
N ARG A 100 15.06 16.83 4.22
CA ARG A 100 15.75 15.88 3.35
C ARG A 100 14.85 14.69 3.01
N LEU A 101 14.22 14.10 4.03
CA LEU A 101 13.31 12.96 3.86
C LEU A 101 12.08 13.33 3.00
N ARG A 102 11.54 14.53 3.18
CA ARG A 102 10.46 15.08 2.35
C ARG A 102 10.86 15.21 0.89
N ALA A 103 12.07 15.72 0.62
CA ALA A 103 12.59 15.87 -0.73
C ALA A 103 12.84 14.51 -1.43
N ILE A 104 13.31 13.50 -0.69
CA ILE A 104 13.52 12.14 -1.19
C ILE A 104 12.18 11.47 -1.58
N GLY A 105 11.14 11.67 -0.77
CA GLY A 105 9.80 11.18 -1.03
C GLY A 105 9.56 9.73 -0.57
N TRP A 106 8.31 9.46 -0.17
CA TRP A 106 7.92 8.18 0.48
C TRP A 106 8.23 6.93 -0.35
N THR A 107 8.17 6.99 -1.68
CA THR A 107 8.44 5.82 -2.54
C THR A 107 9.88 5.34 -2.41
N LYS A 108 10.85 6.26 -2.38
CA LYS A 108 12.26 5.93 -2.20
C LYS A 108 12.54 5.50 -0.75
N LEU A 109 11.97 6.21 0.22
CA LEU A 109 12.09 5.85 1.63
C LEU A 109 11.54 4.45 1.92
N LYS A 110 10.44 4.05 1.27
CA LYS A 110 9.89 2.70 1.38
C LYS A 110 10.83 1.62 0.85
N VAL A 111 11.65 1.92 -0.16
CA VAL A 111 12.68 1.01 -0.66
C VAL A 111 13.81 0.83 0.36
N LEU A 112 14.17 1.90 1.08
CA LEU A 112 15.22 1.89 2.10
C LEU A 112 14.77 1.31 3.46
N ALA A 113 13.49 1.43 3.79
CA ALA A 113 12.95 1.07 5.11
C ALA A 113 13.36 -0.33 5.63
N PRO A 114 13.47 -1.38 4.80
CA PRO A 114 13.89 -2.71 5.26
C PRO A 114 15.37 -2.82 5.67
N VAL A 115 16.23 -1.91 5.21
CA VAL A 115 17.70 -2.03 5.35
C VAL A 115 18.36 -0.87 6.08
N ILE A 116 17.65 0.24 6.28
CA ILE A 116 18.19 1.42 6.94
C ILE A 116 18.43 1.18 8.44
N ASN A 117 19.60 1.62 8.92
CA ASN A 117 20.01 1.63 10.32
C ASN A 117 20.88 2.86 10.58
N THR A 118 21.30 3.06 11.84
CA THR A 118 22.07 4.24 12.24
C THR A 118 23.46 4.33 11.61
N GLU A 119 24.03 3.21 11.19
CA GLU A 119 25.38 3.15 10.60
C GLU A 119 25.36 3.48 9.10
N ASN A 120 24.27 3.17 8.40
CA ASN A 120 24.16 3.32 6.94
C ASN A 120 23.18 4.41 6.48
N ALA A 121 22.51 5.09 7.42
CA ALA A 121 21.45 6.04 7.09
C ALA A 121 21.91 7.16 6.16
N ASP A 122 23.05 7.79 6.44
CA ASP A 122 23.51 8.95 5.67
C ASP A 122 23.86 8.59 4.22
N ASP A 123 24.55 7.48 4.01
CA ASP A 123 24.92 6.96 2.69
C ASP A 123 23.70 6.53 1.87
N LEU A 124 22.75 5.84 2.51
CA LEU A 124 21.52 5.40 1.85
C LEU A 124 20.64 6.59 1.47
N LEU A 125 20.54 7.60 2.33
CA LEU A 125 19.80 8.82 2.05
C LEU A 125 20.46 9.64 0.93
N ALA A 126 21.79 9.75 0.91
CA ALA A 126 22.54 10.43 -0.16
C ALA A 126 22.36 9.72 -1.51
N THR A 127 22.36 8.39 -1.49
CA THR A 127 22.05 7.59 -2.68
C THR A 127 20.61 7.83 -3.16
N ALA A 128 19.66 7.93 -2.24
CA ALA A 128 18.26 8.14 -2.58
C ALA A 128 17.97 9.54 -3.16
N GLU A 129 18.77 10.55 -2.84
CA GLU A 129 18.65 11.89 -3.44
C GLU A 129 18.91 11.86 -4.94
N THR A 130 19.89 11.06 -5.39
CA THR A 130 20.35 11.03 -6.79
C THR A 130 19.72 9.88 -7.61
N ALA A 131 19.32 8.79 -6.96
CA ALA A 131 18.76 7.62 -7.64
C ALA A 131 17.23 7.67 -7.75
N SER A 132 16.68 7.07 -8.81
CA SER A 132 15.24 6.76 -8.87
C SER A 132 14.90 5.62 -7.90
N ALA A 133 13.63 5.49 -7.48
CA ALA A 133 13.22 4.39 -6.60
C ALA A 133 13.53 3.00 -7.19
N GLN A 134 13.41 2.86 -8.52
CA GLN A 134 13.77 1.63 -9.23
C GLN A 134 15.27 1.34 -9.15
N LYS A 135 16.11 2.35 -9.44
CA LYS A 135 17.58 2.23 -9.35
C LYS A 135 18.02 1.92 -7.93
N LEU A 136 17.40 2.54 -6.93
CA LEU A 136 17.65 2.27 -5.51
C LEU A 136 17.33 0.82 -5.15
N SER A 137 16.18 0.31 -5.60
CA SER A 137 15.80 -1.10 -5.37
C SER A 137 16.75 -2.09 -6.07
N GLN A 138 17.39 -1.71 -7.17
CA GLN A 138 18.39 -2.52 -7.86
C GLN A 138 19.73 -2.52 -7.12
N ILE A 139 20.22 -1.34 -6.71
CA ILE A 139 21.45 -1.19 -5.93
C ILE A 139 21.38 -2.04 -4.66
N LEU A 140 20.26 -1.96 -3.92
CA LEU A 140 20.07 -2.74 -2.69
C LEU A 140 20.00 -4.26 -2.90
N ARG A 141 19.73 -4.72 -4.13
CA ARG A 141 19.74 -6.16 -4.49
C ARG A 141 21.11 -6.64 -4.99
N GLY A 142 22.12 -5.77 -4.99
CA GLY A 142 23.44 -6.08 -5.57
C GLY A 142 23.41 -6.22 -7.10
N ALA A 143 22.37 -5.72 -7.77
CA ALA A 143 22.24 -5.81 -9.21
C ALA A 143 23.10 -4.73 -9.88
N VAL A 144 24.06 -5.14 -10.72
CA VAL A 144 24.80 -4.23 -11.59
C VAL A 144 23.89 -3.83 -12.73
N VAL A 145 23.38 -2.60 -12.70
CA VAL A 145 22.56 -2.04 -13.79
C VAL A 145 23.36 -0.93 -14.45
N SER A 146 23.71 -1.16 -15.70
CA SER A 146 24.33 -0.12 -16.53
C SER A 146 23.37 1.05 -16.67
N SER A 147 23.87 2.28 -16.54
CA SER A 147 23.10 3.50 -16.81
C SER A 147 22.59 3.58 -18.27
N LYS A 148 23.06 2.69 -19.15
CA LYS A 148 22.64 2.55 -20.54
C LYS A 148 21.51 1.52 -20.77
N SER A 149 21.09 0.79 -19.74
CA SER A 149 20.01 -0.21 -19.88
C SER A 149 18.66 0.47 -20.14
N ARG A 150 17.84 -0.11 -21.02
CA ARG A 150 16.46 0.34 -21.30
C ARG A 150 15.46 -0.72 -20.83
N CYS A 151 14.33 -0.28 -20.29
CA CYS A 151 13.24 -1.18 -19.89
C CYS A 151 12.30 -1.43 -21.08
N VAL A 152 11.89 -2.68 -21.27
CA VAL A 152 10.91 -3.07 -22.29
C VAL A 152 9.67 -3.65 -21.61
N LEU A 153 8.50 -3.15 -21.99
CA LEU A 153 7.21 -3.71 -21.62
C LEU A 153 6.66 -4.50 -22.81
N LEU A 154 6.21 -5.73 -22.56
CA LEU A 154 5.62 -6.60 -23.58
C LEU A 154 4.14 -6.84 -23.26
N TYR A 155 3.28 -6.71 -24.27
CA TYR A 155 1.88 -7.13 -24.20
C TYR A 155 1.75 -8.45 -24.94
N LEU A 156 1.42 -9.52 -24.21
CA LEU A 156 1.34 -10.88 -24.74
C LEU A 156 -0.08 -11.42 -24.57
N THR A 157 -0.58 -12.16 -25.57
CA THR A 157 -1.78 -13.00 -25.38
C THR A 157 -1.47 -14.13 -24.39
N PRO A 158 -2.49 -14.80 -23.81
CA PRO A 158 -2.26 -15.94 -22.91
C PRO A 158 -1.33 -17.02 -23.51
N GLU A 159 -1.51 -17.35 -24.79
CA GLU A 159 -0.73 -18.37 -25.48
C GLU A 159 0.73 -17.93 -25.69
N GLN A 160 0.94 -16.65 -26.02
CA GLN A 160 2.28 -16.06 -26.13
C GLN A 160 2.96 -15.99 -24.78
N HIS A 161 2.22 -15.67 -23.73
CA HIS A 161 2.74 -15.65 -22.36
C HIS A 161 3.15 -17.05 -21.92
N ASP A 162 2.34 -18.08 -22.16
CA ASP A 162 2.69 -19.47 -21.83
C ASP A 162 3.95 -19.94 -22.58
N LEU A 163 4.07 -19.58 -23.87
CA LEU A 163 5.28 -19.84 -24.63
C LEU A 163 6.48 -19.10 -24.02
N TYR A 164 6.33 -17.82 -23.70
CA TYR A 164 7.36 -17.01 -23.04
C TYR A 164 7.81 -17.66 -21.72
N GLU A 165 6.88 -18.06 -20.86
CA GLU A 165 7.23 -18.69 -19.58
C GLU A 165 8.03 -19.98 -19.78
N ARG A 166 7.59 -20.85 -20.69
CA ARG A 166 8.31 -22.10 -21.02
C ARG A 166 9.72 -21.82 -21.50
N MET A 167 9.89 -20.84 -22.40
CA MET A 167 11.21 -20.48 -22.91
C MET A 167 12.10 -19.90 -21.83
N ILE A 168 11.58 -18.98 -21.00
CA ILE A 168 12.36 -18.42 -19.88
C ILE A 168 12.84 -19.53 -18.93
N LEU A 169 11.98 -20.48 -18.57
CA LEU A 169 12.36 -21.60 -17.70
C LEU A 169 13.40 -22.52 -18.36
N ALA A 170 13.23 -22.83 -19.65
CA ALA A 170 14.18 -23.66 -20.40
C ALA A 170 15.58 -23.02 -20.49
N HIS A 171 15.65 -21.68 -20.47
CA HIS A 171 16.89 -20.91 -20.59
C HIS A 171 17.41 -20.37 -19.24
N GLY A 172 17.08 -21.06 -18.15
CA GLY A 172 17.68 -20.83 -16.83
C GLY A 172 17.00 -19.76 -15.98
N GLY A 173 15.86 -19.23 -16.43
CA GLY A 173 14.92 -18.52 -15.56
C GLY A 173 14.32 -19.47 -14.53
N LYS A 174 13.81 -18.94 -13.41
CA LYS A 174 13.25 -19.75 -12.32
C LYS A 174 11.86 -19.27 -11.95
N ARG A 175 11.07 -20.15 -11.34
CA ARG A 175 9.76 -19.81 -10.78
C ARG A 175 9.87 -19.53 -9.28
N ARG A 176 9.28 -18.42 -8.83
CA ARG A 176 9.09 -18.07 -7.42
C ARG A 176 7.62 -17.71 -7.20
N GLY A 177 6.83 -18.69 -6.75
CA GLY A 177 5.39 -18.56 -6.65
C GLY A 177 4.75 -18.34 -8.03
N ARG A 178 4.03 -17.23 -8.19
CA ARG A 178 3.42 -16.83 -9.48
C ARG A 178 4.34 -16.00 -10.38
N GLN A 179 5.58 -15.72 -9.96
CA GLN A 179 6.50 -14.87 -10.71
C GLN A 179 7.65 -15.69 -11.30
N LEU A 180 8.12 -15.28 -12.48
CA LEU A 180 9.40 -15.72 -13.02
C LEU A 180 10.51 -14.77 -12.54
N ILE A 181 11.66 -15.32 -12.15
CA ILE A 181 12.87 -14.59 -11.79
C ILE A 181 13.98 -14.91 -12.79
N ASP A 182 14.99 -14.06 -12.87
CA ASP A 182 16.09 -14.13 -13.84
C ASP A 182 15.65 -14.08 -15.32
N GLN A 183 14.48 -13.47 -15.58
CA GLN A 183 13.87 -13.39 -16.91
C GLN A 183 14.76 -12.69 -17.94
N GLU A 184 15.39 -11.58 -17.57
CA GLU A 184 16.26 -10.80 -18.47
C GLU A 184 17.44 -11.65 -18.95
N ARG A 185 18.12 -12.34 -18.03
CA ARG A 185 19.24 -13.23 -18.36
C ARG A 185 18.81 -14.36 -19.28
N ALA A 186 17.68 -15.00 -18.98
CA ALA A 186 17.14 -16.08 -19.79
C ALA A 186 16.71 -15.59 -21.19
N LEU A 187 16.10 -14.40 -21.28
CA LEU A 187 15.71 -13.78 -22.54
C LEU A 187 16.92 -13.45 -23.41
N MET A 188 17.98 -12.88 -22.82
CA MET A 188 19.22 -12.62 -23.56
C MET A 188 19.87 -13.91 -24.04
N ALA A 189 19.88 -14.98 -23.23
CA ALA A 189 20.38 -16.29 -23.67
C ALA A 189 19.59 -16.86 -24.86
N ILE A 190 18.27 -16.64 -24.92
CA ILE A 190 17.44 -17.02 -26.07
C ILE A 190 17.83 -16.21 -27.32
N ILE A 191 17.95 -14.88 -27.16
CA ILE A 191 18.32 -13.97 -28.25
C ILE A 191 19.70 -14.33 -28.79
N ASP A 192 20.70 -14.51 -27.92
CA ASP A 192 22.06 -14.88 -28.30
C ASP A 192 22.10 -16.21 -29.06
N GLN A 193 21.30 -17.20 -28.63
CA GLN A 193 21.22 -18.48 -29.32
C GLN A 193 20.62 -18.35 -30.73
N VAL A 194 19.65 -17.45 -30.92
CA VAL A 194 19.05 -17.20 -32.24
C VAL A 194 20.00 -16.39 -33.11
N SER A 195 20.62 -15.34 -32.57
CA SER A 195 21.62 -14.54 -33.28
C SER A 195 22.79 -15.38 -33.80
N ALA A 196 23.32 -16.30 -32.97
CA ALA A 196 24.41 -17.18 -33.37
C ALA A 196 24.06 -18.22 -34.45
N ARG A 197 22.78 -18.38 -34.81
CA ARG A 197 22.33 -19.27 -35.92
C ARG A 197 22.17 -18.53 -37.24
N HIS A 198 22.22 -17.20 -37.21
CA HIS A 198 22.02 -16.34 -38.37
C HIS A 198 23.29 -15.59 -38.80
N ASP A 199 24.40 -15.81 -38.10
CA ASP A 199 25.77 -15.46 -38.50
C ASP A 199 26.48 -16.71 -39.06
#